data_AF-A0A7C5VJU2-F1
#
_entry.id   AF-A0A7C5VJU2-F1
#
_cell.length_a   1.000
_cell.length_b   1.000
_cell.length_c   1.000
_cell.angle_alpha   90.00
_cell.angle_beta   90.00
_cell.angle_gamma   90.00
#
_symmetry.space_group_name_H-M   'P 1'
#
loop_
_entity.id
_entity.type
_entity.pdbx_description
1 polymer ?
#
loop_
_entity_poly.entity_id
_entity_poly.type
_entity_poly.pdbx_seq_one_letter_code
_entity_poly.pdbx_strand_id
1 'polypeptide(L)'
;MRKSAGFTLVELLIVIAIIGILSAALIPNLIGARNRGFEAAARSCAKQIATAQETFFIERNTYATALSQLDSGIVKTCDTSRMTVSITGAGSTDYTATVKHNSGGRQFTVTTNGITP
;
A
#
# COMPACT_ATOMS: atom_id res chain seq x y z
N MET A 1 11.14 -55.95 16.68
CA MET A 1 9.91 -55.15 16.96
C MET A 1 10.31 -53.70 17.15
N ARG A 2 9.89 -52.80 16.27
CA ARG A 2 10.09 -51.35 16.47
C ARG A 2 9.02 -50.86 17.45
N LYS A 3 9.42 -50.32 18.60
CA LYS A 3 8.50 -49.59 19.49
C LYS A 3 8.11 -48.30 18.78
N SER A 4 6.83 -48.15 18.44
CA SER A 4 6.29 -46.86 18.02
C SER A 4 6.20 -45.97 19.27
N ALA A 5 6.97 -44.89 19.31
CA ALA A 5 6.79 -43.86 20.32
C ALA A 5 5.55 -43.03 19.94
N GLY A 6 4.53 -43.02 20.78
CA GLY A 6 3.38 -42.14 20.64
C GLY A 6 3.63 -40.79 21.30
N PHE A 7 3.11 -39.72 20.70
CA PHE A 7 3.10 -38.38 21.30
C PHE A 7 2.21 -38.37 22.55
N THR A 8 2.62 -37.71 23.63
CA THR A 8 1.75 -37.55 24.80
C THR A 8 0.79 -36.38 24.62
N LEU A 9 -0.40 -36.49 25.20
CA LEU A 9 -1.38 -35.39 25.20
C LEU A 9 -0.84 -34.15 25.93
N VAL A 10 -0.01 -34.35 26.96
CA VAL A 10 0.60 -33.27 27.72
C VAL A 10 1.63 -32.50 26.88
N GLU A 11 2.43 -33.19 26.07
CA GLU A 11 3.35 -32.54 25.13
C GLU A 11 2.60 -31.64 24.15
N LEU A 12 1.51 -32.12 23.57
CA LEU A 12 0.70 -31.32 22.65
C LEU A 12 0.05 -30.12 23.36
N LEU A 13 -0.40 -30.30 24.60
CA LEU A 13 -1.05 -29.25 25.38
C LEU A 13 -0.09 -28.09 25.72
N ILE A 14 1.14 -28.42 26.14
CA ILE A 14 2.17 -27.40 26.42
C ILE A 14 2.56 -26.65 25.13
N VAL A 15 2.67 -27.34 24.00
CA VAL A 15 3.01 -26.72 22.71
C VAL A 15 1.96 -25.69 22.29
N ILE A 16 0.67 -26.04 22.32
CA ILE A 16 -0.39 -25.09 21.95
C ILE A 16 -0.49 -23.92 22.94
N ALA A 17 -0.17 -24.14 24.23
CA ALA A 17 -0.13 -23.08 25.23
C ALA A 17 0.98 -22.06 24.93
N ILE A 18 2.18 -22.53 24.59
CA ILE A 18 3.32 -21.66 24.23
C ILE A 18 3.01 -20.89 22.93
N ILE A 19 2.51 -21.57 21.89
CA ILE A 19 2.11 -20.92 20.62
C ILE A 19 1.00 -19.88 20.88
N GLY A 20 0.05 -20.18 21.76
CA GLY A 20 -1.01 -19.26 22.19
C GLY A 20 -0.44 -17.95 22.77
N ILE A 21 0.48 -18.04 23.73
CA ILE A 21 1.10 -16.88 24.37
C ILE A 21 1.89 -16.04 23.36
N LEU A 22 2.72 -16.69 22.53
CA LEU A 22 3.53 -16.00 21.51
C LEU A 22 2.65 -15.33 20.44
N SER A 23 1.60 -16.00 19.97
CA SER A 23 0.70 -15.48 18.94
C SER A 23 -0.09 -14.27 19.45
N ALA A 24 -0.58 -14.31 20.69
CA ALA A 24 -1.32 -13.20 21.30
C ALA A 24 -0.49 -11.92 21.35
N ALA A 25 0.80 -12.01 21.70
CA ALA A 25 1.70 -10.87 21.74
C ALA A 25 2.12 -10.39 20.33
N LEU A 26 2.23 -11.30 19.35
CA LEU A 26 2.81 -10.99 18.03
C LEU A 26 1.81 -10.42 17.01
N ILE A 27 0.56 -10.89 17.02
CA ILE A 27 -0.49 -10.48 16.06
C ILE A 27 -0.68 -8.95 15.96
N PRO A 28 -0.81 -8.16 17.06
CA PRO A 28 -1.03 -6.72 16.92
C PRO A 28 0.14 -6.01 16.23
N ASN A 29 1.37 -6.43 16.50
CA ASN A 29 2.55 -5.87 15.85
C ASN A 29 2.57 -6.21 14.35
N LEU A 30 2.20 -7.44 13.98
CA LEU A 30 2.13 -7.88 12.60
C LEU A 30 1.12 -7.05 11.78
N ILE A 31 -0.06 -6.77 12.34
CA ILE A 31 -1.08 -5.92 11.69
C ILE A 31 -0.53 -4.51 11.46
N GLY A 32 0.12 -3.91 12.48
CA GLY A 32 0.74 -2.59 12.35
C GLY A 32 1.85 -2.55 11.29
N ALA A 33 2.71 -3.57 11.25
CA ALA A 33 3.76 -3.69 10.24
C ALA A 33 3.19 -3.80 8.82
N ARG A 34 2.11 -4.58 8.65
CA ARG A 34 1.42 -4.73 7.37
C ARG A 34 0.81 -3.40 6.91
N ASN A 35 0.16 -2.66 7.80
CA ASN A 35 -0.40 -1.34 7.48
C ASN A 35 0.67 -0.33 7.07
N ARG A 36 1.82 -0.30 7.77
CA ARG A 36 2.98 0.52 7.36
C ARG A 36 3.51 0.12 5.98
N GLY A 37 3.49 -1.17 5.66
CA GLY A 37 3.83 -1.68 4.32
C GLY A 37 2.88 -1.16 3.24
N PHE A 38 1.57 -1.18 3.51
CA PHE A 38 0.56 -0.62 2.60
C PHE A 38 0.72 0.89 2.41
N GLU A 39 1.00 1.63 3.48
CA GLU A 39 1.28 3.07 3.42
C GLU A 39 2.55 3.39 2.63
N ALA A 40 3.63 2.61 2.83
CA ALA A 40 4.86 2.78 2.06
C ALA A 40 4.63 2.54 0.56
N ALA A 41 3.84 1.51 0.21
CA ALA A 41 3.46 1.25 -1.16
C ALA A 41 2.64 2.41 -1.75
N ALA A 42 1.58 2.85 -1.05
CA ALA A 42 0.72 3.96 -1.50
C ALA A 42 1.51 5.27 -1.65
N ARG A 43 2.44 5.55 -0.73
CA ARG A 43 3.32 6.73 -0.81
C ARG A 43 4.29 6.65 -1.97
N SER A 44 4.82 5.46 -2.30
CA SER A 44 5.64 5.25 -3.48
C SER A 44 4.85 5.54 -4.76
N CYS A 45 3.63 5.02 -4.84
CA CYS A 45 2.75 5.28 -5.96
C CYS A 45 2.38 6.78 -6.07
N ALA A 46 2.10 7.44 -4.95
CA ALA A 46 1.83 8.88 -4.91
C ALA A 46 2.98 9.71 -5.53
N LYS A 47 4.24 9.35 -5.29
CA LYS A 47 5.40 9.99 -5.93
C LYS A 47 5.45 9.77 -7.44
N GLN A 48 5.06 8.59 -7.90
CA GLN A 48 5.03 8.28 -9.33
C GLN A 48 3.91 9.07 -10.02
N ILE A 49 2.73 9.17 -9.41
CA ILE A 49 1.65 10.03 -9.91
C ILE A 49 2.10 11.49 -9.98
N ALA A 50 2.80 11.99 -8.96
CA ALA A 50 3.34 13.35 -8.99
C ALA A 50 4.31 13.55 -10.17
N THR A 51 5.22 12.59 -10.37
CA THR A 51 6.20 12.64 -11.48
C THR A 51 5.51 12.56 -12.84
N ALA A 52 4.49 11.71 -12.98
CA ALA A 52 3.72 11.58 -14.20
C ALA A 52 2.94 12.86 -14.52
N GLN A 53 2.35 13.50 -13.50
CA GLN A 53 1.63 14.78 -13.64
C GLN A 53 2.57 15.90 -14.08
N GLU A 54 3.77 15.98 -13.48
CA GLU A 54 4.79 16.95 -13.88
C GLU A 54 5.25 16.73 -15.33
N THR A 55 5.49 15.47 -15.70
CA THR A 55 5.88 15.11 -17.07
C THR A 55 4.80 15.52 -18.07
N PHE A 56 3.53 15.25 -17.75
CA PHE A 56 2.40 15.64 -18.60
C PHE A 56 2.27 17.17 -18.70
N PHE A 57 2.53 17.90 -17.61
CA PHE A 57 2.54 19.36 -17.62
C PHE A 57 3.62 19.94 -18.54
N ILE A 58 4.84 19.38 -18.51
CA ILE A 58 5.94 19.81 -19.39
C ILE A 58 5.56 19.66 -20.88
N GLU A 59 4.81 18.61 -21.23
CA GLU A 59 4.41 18.36 -22.62
C GLU A 59 3.21 19.20 -23.08
N ARG A 60 2.25 19.47 -22.18
CA ARG A 60 0.92 19.99 -22.55
C ARG A 60 0.53 21.31 -21.88
N ASN A 61 1.41 21.89 -21.04
CA ASN A 61 1.15 23.09 -20.22
C ASN A 61 -0.15 23.01 -19.39
N THR A 62 -0.57 21.80 -19.03
CA THR A 62 -1.75 21.55 -18.19
C THR A 62 -1.61 20.21 -17.50
N TYR A 63 -2.23 20.03 -16.34
CA TYR A 63 -2.22 18.76 -15.63
C TYR A 63 -3.27 17.79 -16.20
N ALA A 64 -3.00 16.49 -16.08
CA ALA A 64 -3.91 15.45 -16.56
C ALA A 64 -5.16 15.39 -15.67
N THR A 65 -6.34 15.38 -16.31
CA THR A 65 -7.64 15.25 -15.64
C THR A 65 -8.08 13.80 -15.48
N ALA A 66 -7.50 12.89 -16.26
CA ALA A 66 -7.76 11.46 -16.20
C ALA A 66 -6.46 10.65 -16.14
N LEU A 67 -6.49 9.53 -15.41
CA LEU A 67 -5.33 8.65 -15.27
C LEU A 67 -4.87 8.04 -16.60
N SER A 68 -5.78 7.88 -17.56
CA SER A 68 -5.47 7.40 -18.91
C SER A 68 -4.62 8.36 -19.73
N GLN A 69 -4.53 9.63 -19.32
CA GLN A 69 -3.71 10.64 -20.00
C GLN A 69 -2.26 10.65 -19.50
N LEU A 70 -2.02 10.11 -18.31
CA LEU A 70 -0.67 9.96 -17.76
C LEU A 70 0.01 8.77 -18.43
N ASP A 71 1.31 8.89 -18.70
CA ASP A 71 2.06 7.81 -19.34
C ASP A 71 1.90 6.50 -18.56
N SER A 72 1.43 5.49 -19.28
CA SER A 72 1.22 4.14 -18.79
C SER A 72 2.49 3.50 -18.22
N GLY A 73 3.68 3.94 -18.63
CA GLY A 73 4.96 3.47 -18.11
C GLY A 73 5.22 3.89 -16.66
N ILE A 74 4.91 5.15 -16.32
CA ILE A 74 5.09 5.71 -14.97
C ILE A 74 3.96 5.29 -14.03
N VAL A 75 2.73 5.12 -14.56
CA VAL A 75 1.60 4.62 -13.78
C VAL A 75 1.66 3.09 -13.59
N LYS A 76 2.38 2.33 -14.45
CA LYS A 76 2.51 0.87 -14.32
C LYS A 76 3.16 0.41 -13.02
N THR A 77 4.05 1.22 -12.46
CA THR A 77 4.73 0.94 -11.19
C THR A 77 3.85 1.21 -9.97
N CYS A 78 2.73 1.93 -10.15
CA CYS A 78 1.59 1.85 -9.26
C CYS A 78 0.80 0.60 -9.63
N ASP A 79 0.81 -0.41 -8.77
CA ASP A 79 -0.07 -1.56 -8.95
C ASP A 79 -1.53 -1.11 -8.72
N THR A 80 -2.17 -0.66 -9.79
CA THR A 80 -3.57 -0.20 -9.79
C THR A 80 -4.56 -1.33 -9.48
N SER A 81 -4.14 -2.59 -9.49
CA SER A 81 -4.96 -3.70 -8.99
C SER A 81 -5.02 -3.72 -7.46
N ARG A 82 -4.00 -3.17 -6.78
CA ARG A 82 -3.91 -3.09 -5.32
C ARG A 82 -4.13 -1.69 -4.77
N MET A 83 -4.22 -0.69 -5.64
CA MET A 83 -4.33 0.72 -5.28
C MET A 83 -5.50 1.38 -5.98
N THR A 84 -6.25 2.18 -5.23
CA THR A 84 -7.21 3.14 -5.77
C THR A 84 -6.49 4.45 -5.97
N VAL A 85 -6.37 4.85 -7.23
CA VAL A 85 -5.87 6.17 -7.62
C VAL A 85 -7.03 6.94 -8.26
N SER A 86 -7.23 8.19 -7.87
CA SER A 86 -8.21 9.07 -8.51
C SER A 86 -7.63 10.46 -8.68
N ILE A 87 -7.92 11.10 -9.81
CA ILE A 87 -7.65 12.53 -9.99
C ILE A 87 -8.96 13.24 -9.65
N THR A 88 -8.94 14.03 -8.58
CA THR A 88 -10.14 14.68 -8.03
C THR A 88 -10.28 16.12 -8.53
N GLY A 89 -9.18 16.73 -8.97
CA GLY A 89 -9.19 18.01 -9.67
C GLY A 89 -7.89 18.20 -10.44
N ALA A 90 -7.95 18.79 -11.62
CA ALA A 90 -6.77 19.15 -12.40
C ALA A 90 -7.10 20.32 -13.31
N GLY A 91 -6.13 21.22 -13.48
CA GLY A 91 -6.20 22.38 -14.36
C GLY A 91 -4.82 22.81 -14.83
N SER A 92 -4.69 24.05 -15.26
CA SER A 92 -3.43 24.59 -15.79
C SER A 92 -2.43 25.04 -14.72
N THR A 93 -2.87 25.24 -13.48
CA THR A 93 -2.00 25.68 -12.37
C THR A 93 -1.83 24.63 -11.30
N ASP A 94 -2.86 23.82 -11.05
CA ASP A 94 -2.89 22.87 -9.95
C ASP A 94 -3.55 21.55 -10.33
N TYR A 95 -3.21 20.51 -9.57
CA TYR A 95 -3.91 19.24 -9.55
C TYR A 95 -4.03 18.70 -8.13
N THR A 96 -5.02 17.83 -7.94
CA THR A 96 -5.26 17.04 -6.75
C THR A 96 -5.55 15.61 -7.19
N ALA A 97 -4.69 14.68 -6.79
CA ALA A 97 -4.92 13.26 -6.93
C ALA A 97 -4.94 12.59 -5.56
N THR A 98 -5.63 11.47 -5.44
CA THR A 98 -5.64 10.65 -4.23
C THR A 98 -5.12 9.26 -4.54
N VAL A 99 -4.38 8.67 -3.60
CA VAL A 99 -3.81 7.34 -3.70
C VAL A 99 -4.05 6.60 -2.40
N LYS A 100 -4.67 5.42 -2.45
CA LYS A 100 -4.91 4.57 -1.29
C LYS A 100 -4.68 3.11 -1.65
N HIS A 101 -4.10 2.34 -0.74
CA HIS A 101 -4.01 0.90 -0.89
C HIS A 101 -5.34 0.21 -0.51
N ASN A 102 -5.80 -0.74 -1.33
CA ASN A 102 -7.14 -1.34 -1.21
C ASN A 102 -7.30 -2.18 0.06
N SER A 103 -6.21 -2.77 0.55
CA SER A 103 -6.21 -3.61 1.75
C SER A 103 -6.04 -2.87 3.07
N GLY A 104 -5.91 -1.54 3.06
CA GLY A 104 -5.77 -0.73 4.29
C GLY A 104 -4.67 0.33 4.21
N GLY A 105 -4.38 0.94 5.36
CA GLY A 105 -3.47 2.09 5.45
C GLY A 105 -4.16 3.42 5.12
N ARG A 106 -3.39 4.50 5.23
CA ARG A 106 -3.84 5.87 4.98
C ARG A 106 -3.94 6.19 3.49
N GLN A 107 -4.85 7.11 3.16
CA GLN A 107 -4.92 7.73 1.84
C GLN A 107 -3.91 8.87 1.78
N PHE A 108 -3.21 8.99 0.65
CA PHE A 108 -2.33 10.10 0.37
C PHE A 108 -2.97 11.01 -0.66
N THR A 109 -2.92 12.31 -0.43
CA THR A 109 -3.31 13.34 -1.37
C THR A 109 -2.06 13.91 -2.01
N VAL A 110 -2.05 13.95 -3.34
CA VAL A 110 -0.95 14.43 -4.17
C VAL A 110 -1.40 15.73 -4.80
N THR A 111 -0.63 16.79 -4.55
CA THR A 111 -0.84 18.12 -5.10
C THR A 111 0.45 18.64 -5.71
N THR A 112 0.37 19.75 -6.44
CA THR A 112 1.53 20.51 -6.92
C THR A 112 2.51 20.90 -5.81
N ASN A 113 1.99 21.13 -4.60
CA ASN A 113 2.79 21.52 -3.43
C ASN A 113 3.38 20.33 -2.65
N GLY A 114 3.07 19.09 -3.06
CA GLY A 114 3.61 17.88 -2.46
C GLY A 114 2.56 16.83 -2.09
N ILE A 115 3.00 15.84 -1.31
CA ILE A 115 2.21 14.67 -0.91
C ILE A 115 1.88 14.76 0.58
N THR A 116 0.59 14.75 0.91
CA THR A 116 0.07 14.78 2.27
C THR A 116 -0.69 13.47 2.60
N PRO A 117 -0.66 13.00 3.85
CA PRO A 117 -1.31 11.74 4.28
C PRO A 117 -2.74 11.93 4.82
#